data_AF-A0A0F6IAS2-F1
#
_entry.id   AF-A0A0F6IAS2-F1
#
_cell.length_a   1.000
_cell.length_b   1.000
_cell.length_c   1.000
_cell.angle_alpha   90.00
_cell.angle_beta   90.00
_cell.angle_gamma   90.00
#
_symmetry.space_group_name_H-M   'P 1'
#
loop_
_entity.id
_entity.type
_entity.pdbx_description
1 polymer ?
#
loop_
_entity_poly.entity_id
_entity_poly.type
_entity_poly.pdbx_seq_one_letter_code
_entity_poly.pdbx_strand_id
1 'polypeptide(L)'
;MNRNRNIIHVGLSDLFLPITVRSKSEIFQFQSNLEELGIEITSTNYAPNQNVLTRQLSQSVLTVQVLNAGPNITQLLVVSENPEVSLESIEEDFERVLEAFDKVWSIQGKNVVKSDLTVRLLTDSSTEHAFGEIWEKRLRQSRDGLQQLGRPILGGGLRFVLPPLNNQDPEDHGIEIKIESFFPDPRKVFMETIFLWSAPRIIHEKWGASDRIQKVIQYVEQHLIPFLDQT
;
A
#
# COMPACT_ATOMS: atom_id res chain seq x y z
N MET A 1 -6.61 -23.23 -6.05
CA MET A 1 -5.82 -23.88 -4.96
C MET A 1 -5.68 -22.86 -3.82
N ASN A 2 -5.60 -23.26 -2.55
CA ASN A 2 -5.34 -22.28 -1.49
C ASN A 2 -3.83 -21.99 -1.45
N ARG A 3 -3.39 -20.90 -2.09
CA ARG A 3 -1.98 -20.51 -2.12
C ARG A 3 -1.59 -19.90 -0.78
N ASN A 4 -0.37 -20.16 -0.30
CA ASN A 4 0.15 -19.42 0.83
C ASN A 4 0.34 -17.95 0.41
N ARG A 5 0.02 -17.02 1.32
CA ARG A 5 0.01 -15.58 1.06
C ARG A 5 0.81 -14.91 2.15
N ASN A 6 1.80 -14.12 1.76
CA ASN A 6 2.57 -13.33 2.70
C ASN A 6 2.48 -11.87 2.29
N ILE A 7 1.88 -11.03 3.13
CA ILE A 7 1.86 -9.59 2.94
C ILE A 7 3.25 -9.08 3.30
N ILE A 8 3.92 -8.43 2.35
CA ILE A 8 5.27 -7.90 2.55
C ILE A 8 5.29 -6.37 2.59
N HIS A 9 4.18 -5.73 2.24
CA HIS A 9 4.06 -4.28 2.26
C HIS A 9 2.59 -3.86 2.34
N VAL A 10 2.31 -2.88 3.20
CA VAL A 10 1.09 -2.07 3.14
C VAL A 10 1.50 -0.60 3.22
N GLY A 11 1.00 0.22 2.31
CA GLY A 11 1.33 1.65 2.24
C GLY A 11 0.06 2.47 2.05
N LEU A 12 -0.15 3.47 2.88
CA LEU A 12 -1.25 4.43 2.80
C LEU A 12 -0.67 5.84 2.64
N SER A 13 -1.15 6.57 1.64
CA SER A 13 -0.72 7.94 1.37
C SER A 13 -1.95 8.84 1.18
N ASP A 14 -2.17 9.74 2.13
CA ASP A 14 -3.28 10.69 2.12
C ASP A 14 -2.75 12.13 2.01
N LEU A 15 -3.23 12.87 1.01
CA LEU A 15 -2.91 14.28 0.81
C LEU A 15 -4.09 15.13 1.24
N PHE A 16 -3.91 15.94 2.28
CA PHE A 16 -4.95 16.78 2.86
C PHE A 16 -4.78 18.25 2.48
N LEU A 17 -5.91 18.94 2.28
CA LEU A 17 -6.00 20.36 1.97
C LEU A 17 -7.22 21.01 2.67
N PRO A 18 -7.02 22.02 3.54
CA PRO A 18 -5.73 22.49 4.05
C PRO A 18 -5.22 21.57 5.16
N ILE A 19 -3.93 21.20 5.14
CA ILE A 19 -3.18 20.88 6.36
C ILE A 19 -1.76 21.46 6.21
N THR A 20 -1.26 22.10 7.26
CA THR A 20 0.10 22.66 7.35
C THR A 20 0.65 22.37 8.74
N VAL A 21 1.70 21.56 8.83
CA VAL A 21 2.46 21.41 10.08
C VAL A 21 3.31 22.65 10.29
N ARG A 22 3.13 23.35 11.41
CA ARG A 22 3.71 24.68 11.64
C ARG A 22 4.93 24.65 12.56
N SER A 23 5.04 23.63 13.40
CA SER A 23 6.02 23.59 14.47
C SER A 23 6.47 22.19 14.84
N LYS A 24 7.69 22.11 15.39
CA LYS A 24 8.23 20.88 15.98
C LYS A 24 7.39 20.40 17.18
N SER A 25 6.71 21.32 17.88
CA SER A 25 5.86 20.99 19.03
C SER A 25 4.65 20.15 18.63
N GLU A 26 4.01 20.46 17.49
CA GLU A 26 2.89 19.65 17.00
C GLU A 26 3.34 18.24 16.63
N ILE A 27 4.54 18.09 16.05
CA ILE A 27 5.11 16.77 15.75
C ILE A 27 5.42 15.98 17.03
N PHE A 28 5.91 16.63 18.09
CA PHE A 28 6.09 15.95 19.38
C PHE A 28 4.76 15.51 20.01
N GLN A 29 3.72 16.33 19.89
CA GLN A 29 2.38 15.94 20.33
C GLN A 29 1.87 14.74 19.52
N PHE A 30 2.11 14.72 18.21
CA PHE A 30 1.75 13.58 17.36
C PHE A 30 2.48 12.30 17.77
N GLN A 31 3.79 12.38 18.01
CA GLN A 31 4.56 11.25 18.54
C GLN A 31 4.02 10.78 19.90
N SER A 32 3.73 11.70 20.82
CA SER A 32 3.14 11.36 22.13
C SER A 32 1.81 10.61 21.96
N ASN A 33 0.94 11.07 21.06
CA ASN A 33 -0.34 10.42 20.77
C ASN A 33 -0.13 9.03 20.15
N LEU A 34 0.88 8.84 19.30
CA LEU A 34 1.24 7.53 18.75
C LEU A 34 1.64 6.56 19.86
N GLU A 35 2.51 6.99 20.78
CA GLU A 35 2.96 6.18 21.92
C GLU A 35 1.79 5.85 22.87
N GLU A 36 0.90 6.81 23.16
CA GLU A 36 -0.31 6.60 23.96
C GLU A 36 -1.28 5.58 23.34
N LEU A 37 -1.32 5.50 22.01
CA LEU A 37 -2.11 4.52 21.27
C LEU A 37 -1.39 3.18 21.07
N GLY A 38 -0.19 3.00 21.64
CA GLY A 38 0.57 1.75 21.59
C GLY A 38 1.48 1.60 20.37
N ILE A 39 1.73 2.68 19.62
CA ILE A 39 2.71 2.70 18.54
C ILE A 39 4.06 3.16 19.11
N GLU A 40 4.89 2.20 19.51
CA GLU A 40 6.21 2.47 20.10
C GLU A 40 7.22 2.97 19.05
N ILE A 41 7.60 4.25 19.11
CA ILE A 41 8.53 4.84 18.15
C ILE A 41 9.98 4.56 18.56
N THR A 42 10.73 3.91 17.67
CA THR A 42 12.14 3.51 17.87
C THR A 42 13.14 4.52 17.30
N SER A 43 12.73 5.31 16.30
CA SER A 43 13.58 6.28 15.62
C SER A 43 12.75 7.45 15.10
N THR A 44 13.35 8.64 15.13
CA THR A 44 12.73 9.86 14.61
C THR A 44 13.72 10.68 13.80
N ASN A 45 13.25 11.26 12.70
CA ASN A 45 13.99 12.22 11.89
C ASN A 45 13.11 13.44 11.65
N TYR A 46 13.56 14.60 12.15
CA TYR A 46 12.84 15.86 12.02
C TYR A 46 13.55 16.76 11.02
N ALA A 47 12.83 17.18 9.98
CA ALA A 47 13.26 18.17 9.02
C ALA A 47 12.16 19.22 8.79
N PRO A 48 12.50 20.43 8.29
CA PRO A 48 11.55 21.53 8.16
C PRO A 48 10.26 21.19 7.39
N ASN A 49 10.35 20.33 6.38
CA ASN A 49 9.23 19.96 5.50
C ASN A 49 8.84 18.50 5.59
N GLN A 50 9.54 17.70 6.40
CA GLN A 50 9.38 16.26 6.45
C GLN A 50 9.75 15.77 7.84
N ASN A 51 8.85 15.01 8.45
CA ASN A 51 9.10 14.34 9.71
C ASN A 51 8.83 12.86 9.51
N VAL A 52 9.76 12.02 9.95
CA VAL A 52 9.68 10.56 9.85
C VAL A 52 9.76 9.99 11.26
N LEU A 53 8.79 9.15 11.61
CA LEU A 53 8.73 8.38 12.85
C LEU A 53 8.72 6.90 12.46
N THR A 54 9.58 6.10 13.08
CA THR A 54 9.76 4.69 12.72
C THR A 54 9.67 3.79 13.94
N ARG A 55 8.87 2.73 13.86
CA ARG A 55 8.89 1.58 14.76
C ARG A 55 9.53 0.41 14.03
N GLN A 56 10.64 -0.11 14.56
CA GLN A 56 11.32 -1.29 14.03
C GLN A 56 11.25 -2.45 15.01
N LEU A 57 10.69 -3.58 14.57
CA LEU A 57 10.58 -4.84 15.30
C LEU A 57 11.17 -5.96 14.44
N SER A 58 12.37 -6.44 14.75
CA SER A 58 13.07 -7.44 13.91
C SER A 58 13.20 -6.95 12.46
N GLN A 59 12.54 -7.60 11.49
CA GLN A 59 12.49 -7.20 10.07
C GLN A 59 11.26 -6.36 9.72
N SER A 60 10.27 -6.29 10.62
CA SER A 60 9.05 -5.50 10.45
C SER A 60 9.32 -4.03 10.76
N VAL A 61 9.00 -3.15 9.81
CA VAL A 61 9.20 -1.70 9.95
C VAL A 61 7.89 -0.97 9.66
N LEU A 62 7.38 -0.25 10.65
CA LEU A 62 6.32 0.74 10.47
C LEU A 62 6.95 2.13 10.38
N THR A 63 6.73 2.81 9.27
CA THR A 63 7.17 4.19 9.01
C THR A 63 5.95 5.09 8.89
N VAL A 64 5.93 6.15 9.69
CA VAL A 64 4.93 7.20 9.65
C VAL A 64 5.63 8.49 9.26
N GLN A 65 5.21 9.09 8.16
CA GLN A 65 5.84 10.26 7.61
C GLN A 65 4.81 11.36 7.37
N VAL A 66 5.14 12.56 7.85
CA VAL A 66 4.34 13.77 7.67
C VAL A 66 5.15 14.75 6.83
N LEU A 67 4.67 15.07 5.63
CA LEU A 67 5.33 15.98 4.69
C LEU A 67 4.49 17.22 4.44
N ASN A 68 5.12 18.39 4.39
CA ASN A 68 4.52 19.58 3.78
C ASN A 68 4.80 19.53 2.27
N ALA A 69 3.88 18.94 1.50
CA ALA A 69 4.03 18.66 0.07
C ALA A 69 3.78 19.88 -0.84
N GLY A 70 3.28 20.98 -0.28
CA GLY A 70 3.03 22.22 -0.99
C GLY A 70 2.33 23.26 -0.12
N PRO A 71 1.92 24.41 -0.70
CA PRO A 71 1.18 25.43 0.04
C PRO A 71 -0.13 24.88 0.61
N ASN A 72 -0.20 24.78 1.94
CA ASN A 72 -1.33 24.20 2.68
C ASN A 72 -1.66 22.74 2.36
N ILE A 73 -0.72 21.99 1.78
CA ILE A 73 -0.87 20.56 1.52
C ILE A 73 0.04 19.80 2.47
N THR A 74 -0.55 18.95 3.30
CA THR A 74 0.20 17.96 4.08
C THR A 74 -0.13 16.58 3.58
N GLN A 75 0.91 15.78 3.40
CA GLN A 75 0.81 14.36 3.11
C GLN A 75 1.11 13.58 4.39
N LEU A 76 0.22 12.66 4.74
CA LEU A 76 0.48 11.60 5.70
C LEU A 76 0.76 10.31 4.91
N LEU A 77 1.94 9.74 5.13
CA LEU A 77 2.36 8.46 4.55
C LEU A 77 2.58 7.48 5.70
N VAL A 78 1.90 6.34 5.66
CA VAL A 78 2.02 5.24 6.63
C VAL A 78 2.41 3.98 5.87
N VAL A 79 3.53 3.37 6.22
CA VAL A 79 4.07 2.21 5.51
C VAL A 79 4.47 1.14 6.50
N SER A 80 3.95 -0.08 6.31
CA SER A 80 4.40 -1.29 7.00
C SER A 80 5.15 -2.17 6.01
N GLU A 81 6.47 -2.29 6.18
CA GLU A 81 7.35 -3.15 5.39
C GLU A 81 7.62 -4.45 6.13
N ASN A 82 7.52 -5.57 5.42
CA ASN A 82 7.70 -6.94 5.91
C ASN A 82 7.00 -7.19 7.27
N PRO A 83 5.69 -6.93 7.39
CA PRO A 83 4.99 -7.13 8.65
C PRO A 83 5.07 -8.58 9.11
N GLU A 84 5.54 -8.79 10.33
CA GLU A 84 5.59 -10.10 11.01
C GLU A 84 4.33 -10.35 11.87
N VAL A 85 3.27 -9.56 11.67
CA VAL A 85 2.02 -9.56 12.44
C VAL A 85 0.81 -9.91 11.55
N SER A 86 -0.34 -10.14 12.16
CA SER A 86 -1.56 -10.42 11.41
C SER A 86 -2.08 -9.19 10.66
N LEU A 87 -2.94 -9.40 9.67
CA LEU A 87 -3.57 -8.32 8.92
C LEU A 87 -4.35 -7.37 9.86
N GLU A 88 -5.06 -7.92 10.84
CA GLU A 88 -5.81 -7.14 11.83
C GLU A 88 -4.88 -6.21 12.63
N SER A 89 -3.68 -6.68 13.00
CA SER A 89 -2.70 -5.85 13.69
C SER A 89 -2.17 -4.71 12.80
N ILE A 90 -1.95 -4.98 11.51
CA ILE A 90 -1.56 -3.94 10.54
C ILE A 90 -2.66 -2.88 10.42
N GLU A 91 -3.91 -3.32 10.31
CA GLU A 91 -5.07 -2.43 10.22
C GLU A 91 -5.22 -1.56 11.46
N GLU A 92 -5.12 -2.16 12.65
CA GLU A 92 -5.12 -1.43 13.92
C GLU A 92 -4.01 -0.39 14.00
N ASP A 93 -2.79 -0.71 13.54
CA ASP A 93 -1.69 0.24 13.52
C ASP A 93 -2.00 1.45 12.64
N PHE A 94 -2.54 1.23 11.44
CA PHE A 94 -2.87 2.31 10.52
C PHE A 94 -4.03 3.17 11.05
N GLU A 95 -5.04 2.56 11.68
CA GLU A 95 -6.11 3.27 12.37
C GLU A 95 -5.58 4.14 13.52
N ARG A 96 -4.70 3.58 14.37
CA ARG A 96 -4.07 4.32 15.47
C ARG A 96 -3.23 5.50 14.97
N VAL A 97 -2.54 5.33 13.84
CA VAL A 97 -1.79 6.43 13.22
C VAL A 97 -2.71 7.54 12.73
N LEU A 98 -3.81 7.20 12.05
CA LEU A 98 -4.80 8.18 11.61
C LEU A 98 -5.48 8.88 12.80
N GLU A 99 -5.80 8.15 13.86
CA GLU A 99 -6.36 8.71 15.10
C GLU A 99 -5.37 9.67 15.78
N ALA A 100 -4.10 9.26 15.94
CA ALA A 100 -3.07 10.13 16.50
C ALA A 100 -2.89 11.41 15.67
N PHE A 101 -2.98 11.30 14.35
CA PHE A 101 -2.86 12.42 13.43
C PHE A 101 -4.04 13.39 13.57
N ASP A 102 -5.27 12.89 13.57
CA ASP A 102 -6.50 13.69 13.72
C ASP A 102 -6.57 14.42 15.08
N LYS A 103 -6.02 13.82 16.14
CA LYS A 103 -5.90 14.47 17.47
C LYS A 103 -5.06 15.74 17.46
N VAL A 104 -4.09 15.87 16.54
CA VAL A 104 -3.24 17.06 16.42
C VAL A 104 -3.71 17.97 15.30
N TRP A 105 -3.97 17.41 14.13
CA TRP A 105 -4.42 18.12 12.94
C TRP A 105 -5.77 17.57 12.51
N SER A 106 -6.84 18.14 13.08
CA SER A 106 -8.20 17.69 12.80
C SER A 106 -8.49 17.66 11.29
N ILE A 107 -8.82 16.46 10.79
CA ILE A 107 -9.06 16.17 9.38
C ILE A 107 -10.54 16.23 9.01
N GLN A 108 -11.45 16.16 9.99
CA GLN A 108 -12.88 16.29 9.74
C GLN A 108 -13.21 17.66 9.11
N GLY A 109 -13.98 17.64 8.03
CA GLY A 109 -14.31 18.84 7.24
C GLY A 109 -13.15 19.37 6.38
N LYS A 110 -12.00 18.68 6.32
CA LYS A 110 -10.92 18.97 5.36
C LYS A 110 -11.13 18.19 4.07
N ASN A 111 -10.49 18.64 3.00
CA ASN A 111 -10.44 17.87 1.75
C ASN A 111 -9.27 16.89 1.79
N VAL A 112 -9.51 15.68 1.32
CA VAL A 112 -8.46 14.82 0.80
C VAL A 112 -8.43 15.02 -0.70
N VAL A 113 -7.30 15.51 -1.22
CA VAL A 113 -7.15 15.81 -2.65
C VAL A 113 -6.70 14.59 -3.44
N LYS A 114 -5.99 13.68 -2.78
CA LYS A 114 -5.53 12.41 -3.32
C LYS A 114 -5.33 11.44 -2.18
N SER A 115 -5.73 10.20 -2.39
CA SER A 115 -5.43 9.08 -1.51
C SER A 115 -4.98 7.90 -2.34
N ASP A 116 -3.97 7.17 -1.86
CA ASP A 116 -3.61 5.89 -2.43
C ASP A 116 -3.30 4.86 -1.35
N LEU A 117 -3.62 3.60 -1.66
CA LEU A 117 -3.36 2.47 -0.81
C LEU A 117 -2.69 1.36 -1.62
N THR A 118 -1.48 0.99 -1.22
CA THR A 118 -0.66 -0.04 -1.84
C THR A 118 -0.60 -1.26 -0.94
N VAL A 119 -0.88 -2.44 -1.51
CA VAL A 119 -0.60 -3.72 -0.87
C VAL A 119 0.34 -4.51 -1.77
N ARG A 120 1.41 -5.06 -1.20
CA ARG A 120 2.26 -6.04 -1.87
C ARG A 120 2.23 -7.36 -1.14
N LEU A 121 2.12 -8.43 -1.90
CA LEU A 121 2.13 -9.78 -1.38
C LEU A 121 2.95 -10.74 -2.23
N LEU A 122 3.44 -11.77 -1.58
CA LEU A 122 4.02 -12.94 -2.21
C LEU A 122 3.03 -14.08 -2.11
N THR A 123 2.83 -14.77 -3.22
CA THR A 123 2.07 -16.01 -3.26
C THR A 123 2.86 -17.13 -3.91
N ASP A 124 2.55 -18.38 -3.56
CA ASP A 124 3.16 -19.53 -4.22
C ASP A 124 2.74 -19.60 -5.68
N SER A 125 3.69 -19.93 -6.54
CA SER A 125 3.38 -20.35 -7.90
C SER A 125 2.74 -21.73 -7.88
N SER A 126 1.74 -21.90 -8.74
CA SER A 126 1.13 -23.18 -9.11
C SER A 126 2.01 -24.03 -10.04
N THR A 127 3.18 -23.52 -10.43
CA THR A 127 4.16 -24.19 -11.29
C THR A 127 5.54 -24.15 -10.63
N GLU A 128 6.54 -24.81 -11.23
CA GLU A 128 7.93 -24.75 -10.73
C GLU A 128 8.52 -23.33 -10.81
N HIS A 129 8.00 -22.49 -11.73
CA HIS A 129 8.48 -21.13 -11.97
C HIS A 129 7.33 -20.15 -12.17
N ALA A 130 7.25 -19.13 -11.33
CA ALA A 130 6.28 -18.03 -11.40
C ALA A 130 6.22 -17.36 -12.78
N PHE A 131 7.35 -17.29 -13.50
CA PHE A 131 7.34 -16.79 -14.87
C PHE A 131 6.58 -17.72 -15.84
N GLY A 132 6.79 -19.03 -15.74
CA GLY A 132 6.05 -20.01 -16.56
C GLY A 132 4.55 -19.99 -16.26
N GLU A 133 4.18 -19.77 -14.99
CA GLU A 133 2.78 -19.55 -14.65
C GLU A 133 2.17 -18.32 -15.34
N ILE A 134 2.87 -17.19 -15.35
CA ILE A 134 2.36 -15.97 -15.97
C ILE A 134 2.37 -16.11 -17.51
N TRP A 135 3.49 -16.53 -18.08
CA TRP A 135 3.70 -16.54 -19.52
C TRP A 135 3.03 -17.73 -20.23
N GLU A 136 3.32 -18.94 -19.76
CA GLU A 136 2.90 -20.16 -20.46
C GLU A 136 1.50 -20.58 -20.04
N LYS A 137 1.20 -20.60 -18.73
CA LYS A 137 -0.11 -21.01 -18.24
C LYS A 137 -1.15 -19.90 -18.46
N ARG A 138 -0.90 -18.69 -17.94
CA ARG A 138 -1.92 -17.64 -17.94
C ARG A 138 -2.10 -16.98 -19.31
N LEU A 139 -1.01 -16.57 -19.96
CA LEU A 139 -1.08 -15.91 -21.27
C LEU A 139 -1.07 -16.88 -22.46
N ARG A 140 -0.93 -18.19 -22.20
CA ARG A 140 -0.89 -19.25 -23.22
C ARG A 140 0.17 -19.01 -24.30
N GLN A 141 1.29 -18.40 -23.91
CA GLN A 141 2.39 -18.13 -24.80
C GLN A 141 3.44 -19.25 -24.74
N SER A 142 4.04 -19.57 -25.88
CA SER A 142 5.17 -20.52 -25.89
C SER A 142 6.42 -19.87 -25.30
N ARG A 143 7.21 -20.62 -24.53
CA ARG A 143 8.57 -20.22 -24.11
C ARG A 143 9.46 -19.83 -25.30
N ASP A 144 9.27 -20.48 -26.44
CA ASP A 144 10.03 -20.21 -27.66
C ASP A 144 9.73 -18.83 -28.26
N GLY A 145 8.57 -18.25 -27.94
CA GLY A 145 8.18 -16.91 -28.39
C GLY A 145 9.14 -15.80 -27.95
N LEU A 146 10.02 -16.10 -26.98
CA LEU A 146 10.99 -15.17 -26.44
C LEU A 146 12.44 -15.44 -26.89
N GLN A 147 12.67 -16.44 -27.76
CA GLN A 147 14.01 -16.76 -28.27
C GLN A 147 14.70 -15.58 -28.97
N GLN A 148 13.93 -14.65 -29.55
CA GLN A 148 14.45 -13.44 -30.20
C GLN A 148 15.26 -12.55 -29.25
N LEU A 149 15.05 -12.66 -27.93
CA LEU A 149 15.81 -11.93 -26.92
C LEU A 149 17.24 -12.50 -26.71
N GLY A 150 17.56 -13.65 -27.32
CA GLY A 150 18.91 -14.22 -27.39
C GLY A 150 19.50 -14.68 -26.06
N ARG A 151 18.71 -14.71 -24.98
CA ARG A 151 19.12 -15.13 -23.63
C ARG A 151 17.98 -15.85 -22.91
N PRO A 152 18.29 -16.72 -21.93
CA PRO A 152 17.27 -17.29 -21.04
C PRO A 152 16.58 -16.20 -20.23
N ILE A 153 15.26 -16.34 -20.06
CA ILE A 153 14.45 -15.40 -19.27
C ILE A 153 14.29 -15.95 -17.87
N LEU A 154 14.69 -15.13 -16.91
CA LEU A 154 14.65 -15.45 -15.49
C LEU A 154 13.42 -14.84 -14.79
N GLY A 155 12.70 -13.96 -15.47
CA GLY A 155 11.52 -13.33 -14.92
C GLY A 155 10.80 -12.41 -15.90
N GLY A 156 9.59 -12.05 -15.52
CA GLY A 156 8.69 -11.19 -16.27
C GLY A 156 7.35 -11.08 -15.57
N GLY A 157 6.44 -10.31 -16.15
CA GLY A 157 5.16 -10.08 -15.52
C GLY A 157 4.17 -9.27 -16.35
N LEU A 158 3.10 -8.89 -15.68
CA LEU A 158 1.96 -8.17 -16.20
C LEU A 158 1.76 -6.88 -15.42
N ARG A 159 1.40 -5.81 -16.14
CA ARG A 159 0.95 -4.56 -15.55
C ARG A 159 -0.40 -4.18 -16.13
N PHE A 160 -1.33 -3.85 -15.26
CA PHE A 160 -2.66 -3.36 -15.64
C PHE A 160 -2.91 -2.01 -14.96
N VAL A 161 -3.59 -1.12 -15.68
CA VAL A 161 -4.11 0.14 -15.15
C VAL A 161 -5.59 0.14 -15.46
N LEU A 162 -6.40 0.06 -14.42
CA LEU A 162 -7.86 0.05 -14.49
C LEU A 162 -8.33 1.45 -14.05
N PRO A 163 -8.83 2.29 -14.96
CA PRO A 163 -9.36 3.60 -14.58
C PRO A 163 -10.63 3.45 -13.74
N PRO A 164 -11.04 4.50 -13.00
CA PRO A 164 -12.37 4.54 -12.39
C PRO A 164 -13.44 4.37 -13.47
N LEU A 165 -14.55 3.72 -13.11
CA LEU A 165 -15.73 3.58 -13.98
C LEU A 165 -16.54 4.88 -14.03
N ASN A 166 -16.54 5.66 -12.96
CA ASN A 166 -17.21 6.93 -12.77
C ASN A 166 -16.28 7.95 -12.10
N ASN A 167 -15.61 8.77 -12.91
CA ASN A 167 -14.70 9.83 -12.44
C ASN A 167 -15.39 10.96 -11.62
N GLN A 168 -16.72 10.96 -11.51
CA GLN A 168 -17.46 11.91 -10.68
C GLN A 168 -17.75 11.39 -9.28
N ASP A 169 -17.64 10.08 -9.05
CA ASP A 169 -17.81 9.47 -7.73
C ASP A 169 -16.46 9.45 -7.01
N PRO A 170 -16.29 10.18 -5.90
CA PRO A 170 -15.02 10.21 -5.18
C PRO A 170 -14.63 8.90 -4.50
N GLU A 171 -15.56 7.95 -4.35
CA GLU A 171 -15.29 6.62 -3.82
C GLU A 171 -14.94 5.59 -4.89
N ASP A 172 -15.21 5.94 -6.16
CA ASP A 172 -14.72 5.17 -7.28
C ASP A 172 -13.24 5.48 -7.54
N HIS A 173 -12.45 4.42 -7.70
CA HIS A 173 -11.00 4.46 -7.63
C HIS A 173 -10.41 3.79 -8.85
N GLY A 174 -9.25 4.30 -9.27
CA GLY A 174 -8.40 3.57 -10.19
C GLY A 174 -7.70 2.43 -9.47
N ILE A 175 -7.30 1.40 -10.22
CA ILE A 175 -6.51 0.28 -9.71
C ILE A 175 -5.29 0.09 -10.61
N GLU A 176 -4.09 0.18 -10.04
CA GLU A 176 -2.87 -0.29 -10.69
C GLU A 176 -2.50 -1.66 -10.15
N ILE A 177 -2.23 -2.60 -11.05
CA ILE A 177 -1.89 -3.97 -10.71
C ILE A 177 -0.56 -4.32 -11.36
N LYS A 178 0.30 -4.96 -10.60
CA LYS A 178 1.56 -5.51 -11.08
C LYS A 178 1.70 -6.94 -10.57
N ILE A 179 1.88 -7.89 -11.49
CA ILE A 179 2.06 -9.32 -11.18
C ILE A 179 3.35 -9.79 -11.83
N GLU A 180 4.34 -10.21 -11.04
CA GLU A 180 5.66 -10.58 -11.55
C GLU A 180 6.19 -11.87 -10.90
N SER A 181 7.09 -12.55 -11.59
CA SER A 181 7.97 -13.52 -10.96
C SER A 181 8.87 -12.84 -9.92
N PHE A 182 8.92 -13.37 -8.70
CA PHE A 182 9.77 -12.80 -7.66
C PHE A 182 11.22 -13.25 -7.85
N PHE A 183 12.12 -12.34 -8.19
CA PHE A 183 13.52 -12.68 -8.51
C PHE A 183 14.27 -13.43 -7.40
N PRO A 184 14.12 -13.11 -6.11
CA PRO A 184 14.80 -13.84 -5.03
C PRO A 184 14.33 -15.29 -4.86
N ASP A 185 13.09 -15.62 -5.21
CA ASP A 185 12.57 -16.99 -5.21
C ASP A 185 11.66 -17.20 -6.43
N PRO A 186 12.12 -17.92 -7.47
CA PRO A 186 11.37 -18.08 -8.71
C PRO A 186 10.08 -18.87 -8.53
N ARG A 187 9.85 -19.51 -7.37
CA ARG A 187 8.60 -20.21 -7.04
C ARG A 187 7.53 -19.27 -6.47
N LYS A 188 7.86 -17.98 -6.28
CA LYS A 188 6.94 -16.97 -5.74
C LYS A 188 6.50 -16.02 -6.84
N VAL A 189 5.21 -15.70 -6.82
CA VAL A 189 4.62 -14.62 -7.60
C VAL A 189 4.50 -13.40 -6.68
N PHE A 190 5.09 -12.29 -7.10
CA PHE A 190 4.91 -10.98 -6.50
C PHE A 190 3.67 -10.30 -7.08
N MET A 191 2.79 -9.81 -6.22
CA MET A 191 1.65 -8.99 -6.61
C MET A 191 1.73 -7.65 -5.88
N GLU A 192 1.60 -6.56 -6.61
CA GLU A 192 1.38 -5.21 -6.08
C GLU A 192 0.04 -4.70 -6.62
N THR A 193 -0.81 -4.23 -5.71
CA THR A 193 -2.11 -3.65 -6.03
C THR A 193 -2.20 -2.30 -5.37
N ILE A 194 -2.48 -1.26 -6.17
CA ILE A 194 -2.60 0.11 -5.72
C ILE A 194 -3.99 0.61 -6.04
N PHE A 195 -4.76 0.99 -5.02
CA PHE A 195 -6.01 1.70 -5.20
C PHE A 195 -5.73 3.20 -5.18
N LEU A 196 -6.26 3.92 -6.16
CA LEU A 196 -5.99 5.34 -6.39
C LEU A 196 -7.30 6.14 -6.37
N TRP A 197 -7.51 6.91 -5.30
CA TRP A 197 -8.59 7.90 -5.22
C TRP A 197 -8.05 9.28 -5.59
N SER A 198 -8.36 9.72 -6.80
CA SER A 198 -7.81 10.96 -7.38
C SER A 198 -8.78 12.14 -7.36
N ALA A 199 -10.08 11.89 -7.12
CA ALA A 199 -11.08 12.93 -7.00
C ALA A 199 -11.06 13.54 -5.59
N PRO A 200 -10.95 14.88 -5.45
CA PRO A 200 -11.01 15.53 -4.15
C PRO A 200 -12.34 15.27 -3.43
N ARG A 201 -12.29 15.00 -2.12
CA ARG A 201 -13.49 14.81 -1.30
C ARG A 201 -13.34 15.37 0.11
N ILE A 202 -14.46 15.80 0.68
CA ILE A 202 -14.52 16.27 2.06
C ILE A 202 -14.65 15.06 3.00
N ILE A 203 -13.87 15.06 4.08
CA ILE A 203 -14.00 14.05 5.13
C ILE A 203 -15.21 14.43 6.01
N HIS A 204 -16.33 13.72 5.83
CA HIS A 204 -17.53 13.91 6.63
C HIS A 204 -17.58 13.00 7.87
N GLU A 205 -17.06 11.78 7.73
CA GLU A 205 -17.07 10.73 8.74
C GLU A 205 -15.64 10.31 9.12
N LYS A 206 -15.49 9.26 9.93
CA LYS A 206 -14.18 8.71 10.29
C LYS A 206 -13.43 8.30 9.01
N TRP A 207 -12.23 8.84 8.83
CA TRP A 207 -11.34 8.47 7.75
C TRP A 207 -10.62 7.16 8.11
N GLY A 208 -11.25 6.02 7.81
CA GLY A 208 -10.75 4.70 8.21
C GLY A 208 -9.69 4.14 7.26
N ALA A 209 -8.62 3.58 7.81
CA ALA A 209 -7.64 2.78 7.08
C ALA A 209 -8.09 1.32 6.90
N SER A 210 -8.72 0.72 7.92
CA SER A 210 -9.04 -0.71 7.92
C SER A 210 -9.90 -1.11 6.72
N ASP A 211 -11.02 -0.40 6.49
CA ASP A 211 -11.92 -0.69 5.38
C ASP A 211 -11.23 -0.57 4.02
N ARG A 212 -10.32 0.42 3.88
CA ARG A 212 -9.54 0.59 2.65
C ARG A 212 -8.56 -0.56 2.45
N ILE A 213 -7.86 -0.98 3.50
CA ILE A 213 -6.91 -2.11 3.46
C ILE A 213 -7.65 -3.40 3.09
N GLN A 214 -8.76 -3.68 3.78
CA GLN A 214 -9.63 -4.82 3.49
C GLN A 214 -10.13 -4.80 2.05
N LYS A 215 -10.54 -3.65 1.52
CA LYS A 215 -11.01 -3.54 0.13
C LYS A 215 -9.94 -3.96 -0.89
N VAL A 216 -8.68 -3.57 -0.67
CA VAL A 216 -7.56 -4.00 -1.54
C VAL A 216 -7.29 -5.50 -1.38
N ILE A 217 -7.23 -6.00 -0.15
CA ILE A 217 -7.02 -7.42 0.13
C ILE A 217 -8.10 -8.27 -0.55
N GLN A 218 -9.38 -7.95 -0.33
CA GLN A 218 -10.51 -8.63 -0.94
C GLN A 218 -10.42 -8.60 -2.47
N TYR A 219 -10.01 -7.49 -3.07
CA TYR A 219 -9.82 -7.41 -4.51
C TYR A 219 -8.76 -8.39 -5.01
N VAL A 220 -7.62 -8.48 -4.32
CA VAL A 220 -6.56 -9.45 -4.66
C VAL A 220 -7.10 -10.88 -4.57
N GLU A 221 -7.84 -11.19 -3.51
CA GLU A 221 -8.39 -12.53 -3.27
C GLU A 221 -9.47 -12.94 -4.25
N GLN A 222 -10.34 -12.01 -4.63
CA GLN A 222 -11.51 -12.28 -5.48
C GLN A 222 -11.19 -12.17 -6.97
N HIS A 223 -10.18 -11.37 -7.34
CA HIS A 223 -9.88 -11.10 -8.75
C HIS A 223 -8.49 -11.55 -9.17
N LEU A 224 -7.42 -11.18 -8.45
CA LEU A 224 -6.06 -11.43 -8.93
C LEU A 224 -5.59 -12.87 -8.75
N ILE A 225 -5.83 -13.46 -7.57
CA ILE A 225 -5.51 -14.87 -7.33
C ILE A 225 -6.30 -15.77 -8.29
N PRO A 226 -7.63 -15.60 -8.45
CA PRO A 226 -8.40 -16.36 -9.44
C PRO A 226 -7.95 -16.11 -10.88
N PHE A 227 -7.57 -14.87 -11.22
CA PHE A 227 -7.04 -14.54 -12.55
C PHE A 227 -5.81 -15.39 -12.89
N LEU A 228 -4.91 -15.65 -11.94
CA LEU A 228 -3.75 -16.53 -12.16
C LEU A 228 -4.08 -18.03 -12.16
N ASP A 229 -5.12 -18.44 -11.43
CA ASP A 229 -5.56 -19.83 -11.39
C ASP A 229 -6.30 -20.27 -12.67
N GLN A 230 -6.85 -19.33 -13.45
CA GLN A 230 -7.53 -19.61 -14.72
C GLN A 230 -6.58 -20.22 -15.76
N THR A 231 -7.07 -21.27 -16.44
CA THR A 231 -6.35 -22.02 -17.50
C THR A 231 -6.88 -21.67 -18.88
#